data_AF-A0A3B4Y321-F1
#
_entry.id   AF-A0A3B4Y321-F1
#
_cell.length_a   1.000
_cell.length_b   1.000
_cell.length_c   1.000
_cell.angle_alpha   90.00
_cell.angle_beta   90.00
_cell.angle_gamma   90.00
#
_symmetry.space_group_name_H-M   'P 1'
#
loop_
_entity.id
_entity.type
_entity.pdbx_description
1 polymer ?
#
loop_
_entity_poly.entity_id
_entity_poly.type
_entity_poly.pdbx_seq_one_letter_code
_entity_poly.pdbx_strand_id
1 'polypeptide(L)'
;SVQGGAFDPCRRTYCGRGRQCVLMAETGRAECVCQEKCRPSFVPVCGSDGRFYENHCEVYRTACLERRRIYVVHSKECFFKVNACTMSEYNKLKNMLLDMQPKVLKTGEQSQQRDMEEKRALVDTMFKYLDVNKDSRLISMKEHLEDSLLECTMQDLLRYDDYNNDGHLSLHEFYTAFQVVQLSLAEDQRISVSTVTVGLSAVLTCAIQGTLRPPIIWKRNGIILNFLDLEDINDFGDDGSLYITKVTTIHMGNYSCHAYGYEDLYQTHVLQVNVPPVILVYPETQAQEPGVSASLHCHADGIPNPKLLWLKNGMDLQPRSSKQLSLIGEEHFTNVKSFASTSVMSCYFTTQ
;
A
#
# COMPACT_ATOMS: atom_id res chain seq x y z
N SER A 1 43.83 -19.27 -5.99
CA SER A 1 43.66 -19.09 -4.54
C SER A 1 42.59 -18.04 -4.31
N VAL A 2 41.33 -18.45 -4.22
CA VAL A 2 40.22 -17.55 -3.89
C VAL A 2 40.27 -17.35 -2.38
N GLN A 3 40.67 -16.16 -1.93
CA GLN A 3 40.57 -15.79 -0.51
C GLN A 3 39.08 -15.76 -0.14
N GLY A 4 38.65 -16.76 0.64
CA GLY A 4 37.35 -16.77 1.28
C GLY A 4 37.30 -15.65 2.31
N GLY A 5 36.69 -14.52 1.92
CA GLY A 5 36.32 -13.47 2.87
C GLY A 5 35.33 -14.04 3.87
N ALA A 6 35.67 -13.95 5.16
CA ALA A 6 34.78 -14.32 6.25
C ALA A 6 33.41 -13.65 6.04
N PHE A 7 32.37 -14.48 5.88
CA PHE A 7 31.00 -14.02 5.80
C PHE A 7 30.65 -13.37 7.14
N ASP A 8 30.55 -12.04 7.19
CA ASP A 8 29.97 -11.34 8.32
C ASP A 8 28.44 -11.53 8.28
N PRO A 9 27.86 -12.34 9.19
CA PRO A 9 26.43 -12.65 9.19
C PRO A 9 25.57 -11.40 9.38
N CYS A 10 26.08 -10.36 10.05
CA CYS A 10 25.34 -9.12 10.24
C CYS A 10 25.24 -8.25 8.99
N ARG A 11 26.03 -8.54 7.96
CA ARG A 11 26.07 -7.76 6.71
C ARG A 11 24.83 -7.96 5.82
N ARG A 12 24.04 -9.02 6.06
CA ARG A 12 22.79 -9.32 5.33
C ARG A 12 21.55 -9.40 6.24
N THR A 13 21.71 -9.20 7.53
CA THR A 13 20.59 -9.29 8.49
C THR A 13 20.00 -7.91 8.73
N TYR A 14 18.74 -7.72 8.34
CA TYR A 14 17.98 -6.51 8.63
C TYR A 14 17.25 -6.65 9.97
N CYS A 15 17.54 -5.74 10.90
CA CYS A 15 17.03 -5.84 12.28
C CYS A 15 15.81 -4.97 12.58
N GLY A 16 15.28 -4.24 11.60
CA GLY A 16 14.23 -3.25 11.82
C GLY A 16 14.73 -2.00 12.55
N ARG A 17 13.84 -1.02 12.75
CA ARG A 17 14.18 0.30 13.30
C ARG A 17 14.54 0.19 14.80
N GLY A 18 15.58 0.93 15.23
CA GLY A 18 16.00 0.98 16.64
C GLY A 18 16.79 -0.24 17.12
N ARG A 19 17.20 -1.12 16.21
CA ARG A 19 17.93 -2.35 16.49
C ARG A 19 19.22 -2.43 15.67
N GLN A 20 20.23 -3.08 16.23
CA GLN A 20 21.49 -3.41 15.56
C GLN A 20 21.71 -4.90 15.55
N CYS A 21 22.41 -5.37 14.52
CA CYS A 21 22.88 -6.74 14.49
C CYS A 21 24.17 -6.87 15.29
N VAL A 22 24.24 -7.87 16.16
CA VAL A 22 25.45 -8.27 16.88
C VAL A 22 25.70 -9.76 16.65
N LEU A 23 26.98 -10.15 16.68
CA LEU A 23 27.37 -11.55 16.64
C LEU A 23 27.47 -12.08 18.07
N MET A 24 26.68 -13.10 18.38
CA MET A 24 26.80 -13.80 19.65
C MET A 24 28.16 -14.49 19.73
N ALA A 25 28.94 -14.16 20.75
CA ALA A 25 30.28 -14.72 20.96
C ALA A 25 30.27 -16.25 21.11
N GLU A 26 29.17 -16.82 21.62
CA GLU A 26 29.04 -18.26 21.88
C GLU A 26 28.63 -19.07 20.65
N THR A 27 27.78 -18.51 19.77
CA THR A 27 27.16 -19.26 18.66
C THR A 27 27.59 -18.78 17.28
N GLY A 28 28.25 -17.63 17.18
CA GLY A 28 28.63 -17.01 15.90
C GLY A 28 27.43 -16.58 15.05
N ARG A 29 26.22 -16.57 15.60
CA ARG A 29 24.99 -16.19 14.89
C ARG A 29 24.74 -14.68 15.00
N ALA A 30 24.21 -14.11 13.92
CA ALA A 30 23.67 -12.76 13.90
C ALA A 30 22.36 -12.70 14.69
N GLU A 31 22.30 -11.83 15.69
CA GLU A 31 21.09 -11.53 16.44
C GLU A 31 20.80 -10.03 16.42
N CYS A 32 19.52 -9.68 16.36
CA CYS A 32 19.07 -8.31 16.40
C CYS A 32 18.76 -7.87 17.83
N VAL A 33 19.64 -7.04 18.38
CA VAL A 33 19.49 -6.44 19.71
C VAL A 33 19.11 -4.98 19.60
N CYS A 34 18.60 -4.38 20.68
CA CYS A 34 18.32 -2.95 20.69
C CYS A 34 19.61 -2.15 20.48
N GLN A 35 19.51 -1.05 19.72
CA GLN A 35 20.63 -0.15 19.47
C GLN A 35 21.22 0.34 20.81
N GLU A 36 22.52 0.13 21.04
CA GLU A 36 23.14 0.58 22.30
C GLU A 36 23.20 2.10 22.40
N LYS A 37 23.59 2.78 21.31
CA LYS A 37 23.68 4.24 21.20
C LYS A 37 23.27 4.72 19.81
N CYS A 38 22.55 5.83 19.76
CA CYS A 38 22.27 6.54 18.52
C CYS A 38 23.34 7.58 18.22
N ARG A 39 23.48 7.94 16.94
CA ARG A 39 24.35 9.06 16.54
C ARG A 39 23.69 10.37 16.99
N PRO A 40 24.46 11.33 17.53
CA PRO A 40 23.93 12.64 17.88
C PRO A 40 23.53 13.38 16.59
N SER A 41 22.23 13.49 16.38
CA SER A 41 21.61 14.22 15.28
C SER A 41 20.38 14.89 15.85
N PHE A 42 20.16 16.17 15.55
CA PHE A 42 19.03 16.92 16.08
C PHE A 42 17.93 17.00 15.02
N VAL A 43 17.04 16.01 15.02
CA VAL A 43 15.85 15.92 14.15
C VAL A 43 14.68 15.51 15.03
N PRO A 44 14.20 16.45 15.87
CA PRO A 44 13.39 16.12 17.03
C PRO A 44 12.00 15.59 16.65
N VAL A 45 11.52 14.63 17.43
CA VAL A 45 10.25 13.93 17.19
C VAL A 45 9.54 13.65 18.52
N CYS A 46 8.22 13.54 18.46
CA CYS A 46 7.39 13.16 19.60
C CYS A 46 6.99 11.70 19.44
N GLY A 47 7.10 10.90 20.51
CA GLY A 47 6.62 9.53 20.51
C GLY A 47 5.14 9.45 20.88
N SER A 48 4.46 8.39 20.44
CA SER A 48 3.08 8.08 20.81
C SER A 48 2.88 7.88 22.33
N ASP A 49 3.97 7.80 23.08
CA ASP A 49 4.03 7.78 24.53
C ASP A 49 4.09 9.18 25.15
N GLY A 50 3.98 10.24 24.35
CA GLY A 50 4.00 11.63 24.78
C GLY A 50 5.39 12.14 25.18
N ARG A 51 6.46 11.43 24.82
CA ARG A 51 7.85 11.82 25.15
C ARG A 51 8.60 12.43 23.97
N PHE A 52 9.47 13.39 24.29
CA PHE A 52 10.41 14.00 23.35
C PHE A 52 11.59 13.09 23.09
N TYR A 53 11.97 13.01 21.82
CA TYR A 53 13.17 12.33 21.39
C TYR A 53 13.96 13.26 20.47
N GLU A 54 15.26 13.36 20.73
CA GLU A 54 16.19 14.22 19.98
C GLU A 54 16.25 13.84 18.49
N ASN A 55 15.99 12.57 18.18
CA ASN A 55 15.88 12.05 16.82
C ASN A 55 15.07 10.76 16.74
N HIS A 56 14.75 10.37 15.50
CA HIS A 56 14.04 9.13 15.18
C HIS A 56 14.71 7.87 15.73
N CYS A 57 16.05 7.82 15.79
CA CYS A 57 16.76 6.65 16.31
C CYS A 57 16.44 6.45 17.80
N GLU A 58 16.41 7.52 18.60
CA GLU A 58 16.11 7.44 20.03
C GLU A 58 14.67 6.95 20.30
N VAL A 59 13.69 7.32 19.46
CA VAL A 59 12.32 6.78 19.56
C VAL A 59 12.31 5.27 19.39
N TYR A 60 12.88 4.78 18.29
CA TYR A 60 12.83 3.35 17.95
C TYR A 60 13.70 2.52 18.89
N ARG A 61 14.84 3.06 19.34
CA ARG A 61 15.68 2.46 20.37
C ARG A 61 14.90 2.28 21.68
N THR A 62 14.17 3.31 22.10
CA THR A 62 13.36 3.27 23.32
C THR A 62 12.20 2.27 23.19
N ALA A 63 11.51 2.24 22.05
CA ALA A 63 10.48 1.24 21.75
C ALA A 63 11.02 -0.21 21.87
N CYS A 64 12.25 -0.43 21.38
CA CYS A 64 12.91 -1.73 21.50
C CYS A 64 13.19 -2.10 22.96
N LEU A 65 13.79 -1.18 23.74
CA LEU A 65 14.16 -1.41 25.13
C LEU A 65 12.94 -1.66 26.03
N GLU A 66 11.87 -0.90 25.84
CA GLU A 66 10.65 -1.00 26.62
C GLU A 66 9.71 -2.12 26.14
N ARG A 67 10.09 -2.87 25.09
CA ARG A 67 9.32 -3.96 24.47
C ARG A 67 7.86 -3.58 24.14
N ARG A 68 7.64 -2.33 23.75
CA ARG A 68 6.33 -1.78 23.37
C ARG A 68 6.46 -0.96 22.10
N ARG A 69 5.38 -0.89 21.31
CA ARG A 69 5.37 -0.13 20.06
C ARG A 69 5.21 1.36 20.39
N ILE A 70 6.26 2.14 20.11
CA ILE A 70 6.23 3.61 20.15
C ILE A 70 6.45 4.09 18.72
N TYR A 71 5.48 4.80 18.16
CA TYR A 71 5.59 5.38 16.83
C TYR A 71 5.78 6.88 16.95
N VAL A 72 6.44 7.48 15.96
CA VAL A 72 6.54 8.94 15.88
C VAL A 72 5.13 9.48 15.65
N VAL A 73 4.68 10.32 16.57
CA VAL A 73 3.50 11.15 16.39
C VAL A 73 3.96 12.54 15.98
N HIS A 74 3.24 13.15 15.05
CA HIS A 74 3.39 14.57 14.75
C HIS A 74 2.68 15.42 15.82
N SER A 75 2.88 15.11 17.10
CA SER A 75 2.40 15.92 18.21
C SER A 75 3.53 16.85 18.64
N LYS A 76 3.26 18.15 18.66
CA LYS A 76 4.22 19.17 19.07
C LYS A 76 4.34 19.24 20.61
N GLU A 77 3.56 18.46 21.36
CA GLU A 77 3.50 18.47 22.84
C GLU A 77 4.82 18.15 23.54
N CYS A 78 5.62 17.29 22.93
CA CYS A 78 6.87 16.85 23.51
C CYS A 78 7.93 17.96 23.63
N PHE A 79 7.83 19.04 22.87
CA PHE A 79 8.91 20.01 22.70
C PHE A 79 8.99 21.08 23.79
N PHE A 80 8.05 21.15 24.75
CA PHE A 80 7.71 22.43 25.39
C PHE A 80 7.62 22.45 26.93
N LYS A 81 8.50 21.76 27.66
CA LYS A 81 8.54 21.87 29.14
C LYS A 81 8.88 23.27 29.70
N VAL A 82 9.08 24.32 28.87
CA VAL A 82 9.62 25.64 29.31
C VAL A 82 8.86 26.88 28.74
N ASN A 83 7.78 26.75 27.96
CA ASN A 83 7.11 27.91 27.33
C ASN A 83 5.75 28.26 27.96
N ALA A 84 5.36 29.55 27.87
CA ALA A 84 4.08 30.09 28.36
C ALA A 84 2.87 29.61 27.54
N CYS A 85 2.97 29.51 26.21
CA CYS A 85 1.89 28.95 25.39
C CYS A 85 2.03 27.41 25.33
N THR A 86 1.30 26.68 26.16
CA THR A 86 1.29 25.21 26.13
C THR A 86 0.54 24.69 24.90
N MET A 87 0.78 23.44 24.50
CA MET A 87 0.02 22.84 23.39
C MET A 87 -1.49 22.73 23.66
N SER A 88 -1.91 22.65 24.93
CA SER A 88 -3.32 22.68 25.28
C SER A 88 -3.92 24.05 24.97
N GLU A 89 -3.26 25.14 25.36
CA GLU A 89 -3.68 26.50 25.03
C GLU A 89 -3.58 26.79 23.54
N TYR A 90 -2.56 26.25 22.86
CA TYR A 90 -2.42 26.39 21.42
C TYR A 90 -3.56 25.69 20.67
N ASN A 91 -3.96 24.50 21.13
CA ASN A 91 -5.14 23.82 20.59
C ASN A 91 -6.44 24.58 20.90
N LYS A 92 -6.56 25.20 22.08
CA LYS A 92 -7.69 26.11 22.40
C LYS A 92 -7.72 27.29 21.44
N LEU A 93 -6.59 27.97 21.20
CA LEU A 93 -6.48 29.07 20.24
C LEU A 93 -6.96 28.64 18.85
N LYS A 94 -6.45 27.51 18.32
CA LYS A 94 -6.87 27.00 17.01
C LYS A 94 -8.37 26.70 16.94
N ASN A 95 -8.94 26.12 18.00
CA ASN A 95 -10.38 25.86 18.04
C ASN A 95 -11.20 27.16 18.07
N MET A 96 -10.78 28.16 18.85
CA MET A 96 -11.41 29.49 18.87
C MET A 96 -11.34 30.18 17.51
N LEU A 97 -10.19 30.11 16.83
CA LEU A 97 -10.01 30.67 15.50
C LEU A 97 -10.94 30.04 14.45
N LEU A 98 -11.17 28.72 14.54
CA LEU A 98 -12.13 28.01 13.70
C LEU A 98 -13.59 28.36 14.06
N ASP A 99 -13.91 28.51 15.35
CA ASP A 99 -15.26 28.82 15.80
C ASP A 99 -15.71 30.25 15.51
N MET A 100 -14.76 31.19 15.38
CA MET A 100 -15.03 32.56 14.94
C MET A 100 -15.38 32.67 13.44
N GLN A 101 -15.15 31.62 12.65
CA GLN A 101 -15.52 31.61 11.24
C GLN A 101 -17.03 31.36 11.07
N PRO A 102 -17.69 31.99 10.09
CA PRO A 102 -19.12 31.82 9.87
C PRO A 102 -19.44 30.37 9.46
N LYS A 103 -20.04 29.60 10.38
CA LYS A 103 -20.52 28.23 10.10
C LYS A 103 -21.81 28.29 9.28
N VAL A 104 -21.81 27.66 8.11
CA VAL A 104 -23.04 27.47 7.32
C VAL A 104 -23.81 26.30 7.94
N LEU A 105 -24.92 26.57 8.61
CA LEU A 105 -25.81 25.53 9.15
C LEU A 105 -26.39 24.69 8.00
N LYS A 106 -26.00 23.42 7.88
CA LYS A 106 -26.63 22.45 6.97
C LYS A 106 -27.29 21.33 7.76
N THR A 107 -28.56 21.07 7.47
CA THR A 107 -29.33 19.92 7.95
C THR A 107 -29.14 18.74 6.99
N GLY A 108 -28.38 17.73 7.40
CA GLY A 108 -28.15 16.48 6.68
C GLY A 108 -27.34 15.51 7.53
N GLU A 109 -27.33 14.22 7.19
CA GLU A 109 -26.47 13.23 7.86
C GLU A 109 -25.01 13.71 7.84
N GLN A 110 -24.27 13.54 8.94
CA GLN A 110 -22.86 13.92 9.02
C GLN A 110 -22.00 12.78 8.43
N SER A 111 -21.12 13.09 7.48
CA SER A 111 -20.03 12.19 7.09
C SER A 111 -18.70 12.89 7.36
N GLN A 112 -17.69 12.14 7.81
CA GLN A 112 -16.37 12.69 8.12
C GLN A 112 -15.74 13.43 6.93
N GLN A 113 -16.03 13.01 5.71
CA GLN A 113 -15.67 13.72 4.48
C GLN A 113 -16.26 15.14 4.42
N ARG A 114 -17.56 15.29 4.72
CA ARG A 114 -18.26 16.59 4.73
C ARG A 114 -17.73 17.51 5.82
N ASP A 115 -17.50 16.97 7.01
CA ASP A 115 -16.94 17.74 8.13
C ASP A 115 -15.56 18.31 7.78
N MET A 116 -14.77 17.55 7.03
CA MET A 116 -13.43 17.95 6.61
C MET A 116 -13.41 18.93 5.44
N GLU A 117 -14.39 18.82 4.52
CA GLU A 117 -14.62 19.83 3.49
C GLU A 117 -15.08 21.17 4.09
N GLU A 118 -15.96 21.13 5.10
CA GLU A 118 -16.38 22.31 5.85
C GLU A 118 -15.20 22.93 6.60
N LYS A 119 -14.44 22.12 7.34
CA LYS A 119 -13.23 22.56 8.03
C LYS A 119 -12.22 23.20 7.07
N ARG A 120 -12.02 22.61 5.90
CA ARG A 120 -11.17 23.18 4.84
C ARG A 120 -11.68 24.55 4.40
N ALA A 121 -12.98 24.70 4.15
CA ALA A 121 -13.56 25.98 3.73
C ALA A 121 -13.42 27.08 4.81
N LEU A 122 -13.56 26.72 6.10
CA LEU A 122 -13.33 27.64 7.21
C LEU A 122 -11.86 28.08 7.26
N VAL A 123 -10.93 27.12 7.12
CA VAL A 123 -9.48 27.42 7.10
C VAL A 123 -9.09 28.25 5.88
N ASP A 124 -9.68 28.01 4.71
CA ASP A 124 -9.49 28.84 3.50
C ASP A 124 -9.96 30.28 3.72
N THR A 125 -11.13 30.45 4.34
CA THR A 125 -11.69 31.77 4.65
C THR A 125 -10.80 32.52 5.62
N MET A 126 -10.34 31.83 6.67
CA MET A 126 -9.42 32.36 7.66
C MET A 126 -8.07 32.75 7.03
N PHE A 127 -7.47 31.89 6.22
CA PHE A 127 -6.21 32.18 5.55
C PHE A 127 -6.33 33.42 4.66
N LYS A 128 -7.40 33.52 3.85
CA LYS A 128 -7.66 34.70 3.00
C LYS A 128 -7.90 35.98 3.79
N TYR A 129 -8.49 35.88 4.98
CA TYR A 129 -8.70 37.04 5.85
C TYR A 129 -7.37 37.54 6.43
N LEU A 130 -6.47 36.61 6.79
CA LEU A 130 -5.16 36.92 7.36
C LEU A 130 -4.14 37.36 6.30
N ASP A 131 -4.24 36.85 5.07
CA ASP A 131 -3.42 37.23 3.91
C ASP A 131 -3.93 38.54 3.27
N VAL A 132 -3.73 39.65 3.98
CA VAL A 132 -4.21 40.98 3.58
C VAL A 132 -3.55 41.48 2.28
N ASN A 133 -2.28 41.15 2.08
CA ASN A 133 -1.48 41.55 0.91
C ASN A 133 -1.60 40.58 -0.27
N LYS A 134 -2.31 39.46 -0.11
CA LYS A 134 -2.60 38.46 -1.15
C LYS A 134 -1.35 37.84 -1.77
N ASP A 135 -0.28 37.71 -0.99
CA ASP A 135 0.98 37.10 -1.44
C ASP A 135 1.05 35.61 -1.12
N SER A 136 -0.04 35.04 -0.59
CA SER A 136 -0.15 33.64 -0.16
C SER A 136 0.79 33.27 0.98
N ARG A 137 1.22 34.24 1.79
CA ARG A 137 2.16 34.06 2.90
C ARG A 137 1.72 34.84 4.13
N LEU A 138 1.68 34.19 5.29
CA LEU A 138 1.38 34.88 6.55
C LEU A 138 2.69 35.22 7.28
N ILE A 139 3.13 36.48 7.14
CA ILE A 139 4.41 36.99 7.71
C ILE A 139 4.17 37.78 9.00
N SER A 140 3.12 38.59 9.02
CA SER A 140 2.79 39.49 10.13
C SER A 140 1.29 39.42 10.37
N MET A 141 0.88 38.39 11.10
CA MET A 141 -0.50 38.25 11.54
C MET A 141 -0.78 39.39 12.52
N LYS A 142 -1.34 40.49 12.00
CA LYS A 142 -1.57 41.76 12.70
C LYS A 142 -2.12 41.50 14.11
N GLU A 143 -1.58 42.21 15.10
CA GLU A 143 -1.93 42.23 16.54
C GLU A 143 -3.39 42.68 16.83
N HIS A 144 -4.36 42.38 15.97
CA HIS A 144 -5.76 42.79 16.15
C HIS A 144 -6.53 41.87 17.12
N LEU A 145 -5.83 41.04 17.90
CA LEU A 145 -6.43 40.23 18.96
C LEU A 145 -5.63 40.36 20.27
N GLU A 146 -5.12 41.56 20.57
CA GLU A 146 -4.44 41.88 21.84
C GLU A 146 -5.35 41.81 23.08
N ASP A 147 -6.66 41.61 22.92
CA ASP A 147 -7.64 41.73 24.02
C ASP A 147 -8.35 40.42 24.38
N SER A 148 -7.75 39.27 24.05
CA SER A 148 -8.28 37.95 24.45
C SER A 148 -7.38 37.28 25.49
N LEU A 149 -8.00 36.78 26.56
CA LEU A 149 -7.44 36.12 27.76
C LEU A 149 -6.64 34.81 27.49
N LEU A 150 -5.91 34.70 26.38
CA LEU A 150 -5.18 33.50 25.97
C LEU A 150 -3.68 33.70 26.13
N GLU A 151 -3.00 32.72 26.75
CA GLU A 151 -1.54 32.67 26.86
C GLU A 151 -0.84 32.46 25.49
N CYS A 152 -1.62 32.09 24.46
CA CYS A 152 -1.16 31.87 23.09
C CYS A 152 -1.69 32.95 22.14
N THR A 153 -0.81 33.43 21.27
CA THR A 153 -1.07 34.47 20.27
C THR A 153 -1.07 33.93 18.85
N MET A 154 -1.51 34.74 17.89
CA MET A 154 -1.37 34.43 16.46
C MET A 154 0.09 34.27 16.02
N GLN A 155 1.05 34.88 16.74
CA GLN A 155 2.47 34.69 16.47
C GLN A 155 2.93 33.25 16.79
N ASP A 156 2.24 32.58 17.71
CA ASP A 156 2.54 31.19 18.07
C ASP A 156 2.14 30.21 16.95
N LEU A 157 1.20 30.58 16.06
CA LEU A 157 0.95 29.82 14.84
C LEU A 157 2.19 29.77 13.94
N LEU A 158 2.83 30.93 13.70
CA LEU A 158 4.06 30.98 12.91
C LEU A 158 5.18 30.22 13.63
N ARG A 159 5.33 30.41 14.94
CA ARG A 159 6.33 29.71 15.75
C ARG A 159 6.20 28.20 15.70
N TYR A 160 4.98 27.68 15.72
CA TYR A 160 4.75 26.25 15.78
C TYR A 160 4.67 25.60 14.41
N ASP A 161 4.03 26.23 13.43
CA ASP A 161 3.65 25.61 12.17
C ASP A 161 4.47 26.06 10.95
N ASP A 162 5.49 26.90 11.11
CA ASP A 162 6.52 27.13 10.09
C ASP A 162 7.48 25.92 10.05
N TYR A 163 7.20 24.96 9.17
CA TYR A 163 7.92 23.68 9.13
C TYR A 163 9.22 23.77 8.35
N ASN A 164 9.31 24.68 7.37
CA ASN A 164 10.51 24.89 6.58
C ASN A 164 11.39 26.03 7.14
N ASN A 165 10.93 26.71 8.20
CA ASN A 165 11.60 27.78 8.93
C ASN A 165 12.00 28.95 8.02
N ASP A 166 11.11 29.31 7.10
CA ASP A 166 11.30 30.39 6.13
C ASP A 166 10.69 31.72 6.59
N GLY A 167 10.12 31.76 7.80
CA GLY A 167 9.59 32.95 8.43
C GLY A 167 8.19 33.33 7.98
N HIS A 168 7.48 32.47 7.24
CA HIS A 168 6.08 32.66 6.91
C HIS A 168 5.29 31.36 6.91
N LEU A 169 3.98 31.43 7.16
CA LEU A 169 3.11 30.27 6.96
C LEU A 169 2.59 30.27 5.53
N SER A 170 2.97 29.23 4.78
CA SER A 170 2.30 28.90 3.53
C SER A 170 0.90 28.31 3.80
N LEU A 171 0.04 28.30 2.78
CA LEU A 171 -1.28 27.66 2.87
C LEU A 171 -1.18 26.16 3.25
N HIS A 172 -0.14 25.47 2.79
CA HIS A 172 0.10 24.06 3.10
C HIS A 172 0.42 23.83 4.59
N GLU A 173 1.27 24.68 5.15
CA GLU A 173 1.62 24.66 6.57
C GLU A 173 0.43 25.04 7.44
N PHE A 174 -0.35 26.02 7.00
CA PHE A 174 -1.58 26.42 7.66
C PHE A 174 -2.62 25.30 7.68
N TYR A 175 -2.84 24.61 6.56
CA TYR A 175 -3.69 23.41 6.54
C TYR A 175 -3.19 22.33 7.51
N THR A 176 -1.88 22.13 7.58
CA THR A 176 -1.29 21.17 8.50
C THR A 176 -1.53 21.57 9.97
N ALA A 177 -1.41 22.87 10.29
CA ALA A 177 -1.65 23.43 11.62
C ALA A 177 -3.07 23.14 12.14
N PHE A 178 -4.05 23.32 11.25
CA PHE A 178 -5.45 23.08 11.53
C PHE A 178 -5.88 21.63 11.26
N GLN A 179 -4.96 20.72 10.94
CA GLN A 179 -5.26 19.31 10.62
C GLN A 179 -6.33 19.20 9.53
N VAL A 180 -6.13 19.91 8.42
CA VAL A 180 -6.93 19.78 7.21
C VAL A 180 -6.30 18.67 6.36
N VAL A 181 -6.95 17.52 6.34
CA VAL A 181 -6.55 16.39 5.50
C VAL A 181 -6.93 16.70 4.04
N GLN A 182 -5.97 16.50 3.15
CA GLN A 182 -6.16 16.68 1.71
C GLN A 182 -5.80 15.41 1.00
N LEU A 183 -6.81 14.66 0.55
CA LEU A 183 -6.62 13.41 -0.17
C LEU A 183 -6.88 13.60 -1.65
N SER A 184 -6.16 12.83 -2.46
CA SER A 184 -6.34 12.77 -3.90
C SER A 184 -6.20 11.34 -4.39
N LEU A 185 -7.02 11.00 -5.37
CA LEU A 185 -6.91 9.79 -6.18
C LEU A 185 -7.15 10.21 -7.63
N ALA A 186 -6.18 9.94 -8.50
CA ALA A 186 -6.32 10.24 -9.92
C ALA A 186 -7.36 9.31 -10.57
N GLU A 187 -8.09 9.82 -11.56
CA GLU A 187 -9.21 9.09 -12.17
C GLU A 187 -8.75 7.78 -12.83
N ASP A 188 -7.59 7.79 -13.48
CA ASP A 188 -6.94 6.63 -14.09
C ASP A 188 -6.43 5.60 -13.06
N GLN A 189 -6.30 6.01 -11.79
CA GLN A 189 -5.87 5.15 -10.69
C GLN A 189 -7.04 4.60 -9.87
N ARG A 190 -8.30 4.97 -10.17
CA ARG A 190 -9.47 4.42 -9.45
C ARG A 190 -9.65 2.92 -9.61
N ILE A 191 -9.13 2.36 -10.71
CA ILE A 191 -9.18 0.92 -10.97
C ILE A 191 -7.79 0.44 -11.32
N SER A 192 -7.29 -0.53 -10.57
CA SER A 192 -6.06 -1.26 -10.86
C SER A 192 -6.37 -2.74 -11.10
N VAL A 193 -5.61 -3.38 -11.98
CA VAL A 193 -5.75 -4.81 -12.27
C VAL A 193 -4.38 -5.47 -12.13
N SER A 194 -4.33 -6.58 -11.41
CA SER A 194 -3.12 -7.39 -11.29
C SER A 194 -3.44 -8.85 -11.52
N THR A 195 -2.63 -9.51 -12.35
CA THR A 195 -2.69 -10.95 -12.56
C THR A 195 -1.53 -11.62 -11.84
N VAL A 196 -1.82 -12.59 -10.99
CA VAL A 196 -0.80 -13.32 -10.22
C VAL A 196 -0.96 -14.82 -10.43
N THR A 197 0.14 -15.52 -10.69
CA THR A 197 0.10 -16.98 -10.82
C THR A 197 -0.15 -17.64 -9.46
N VAL A 198 -1.00 -18.68 -9.44
CA VAL A 198 -1.31 -19.47 -8.26
C VAL A 198 -0.04 -19.92 -7.51
N GLY A 199 -0.06 -19.85 -6.19
CA GLY A 199 1.05 -20.19 -5.31
C GLY A 199 2.10 -19.09 -5.11
N LEU A 200 2.09 -18.03 -5.92
CA LEU A 200 2.95 -16.85 -5.71
C LEU A 200 2.31 -15.87 -4.72
N SER A 201 3.08 -14.87 -4.29
CA SER A 201 2.59 -13.78 -3.45
C SER A 201 2.08 -12.60 -4.29
N ALA A 202 1.10 -11.87 -3.78
CA ALA A 202 0.58 -10.63 -4.37
C ALA A 202 0.77 -9.45 -3.41
N VAL A 203 0.98 -8.27 -3.98
CA VAL A 203 1.00 -6.99 -3.27
C VAL A 203 0.02 -6.05 -3.96
N LEU A 204 -1.03 -5.64 -3.27
CA LEU A 204 -1.99 -4.66 -3.76
C LEU A 204 -1.66 -3.31 -3.13
N THR A 205 -1.29 -2.34 -3.95
CA THR A 205 -0.90 -0.99 -3.50
C THR A 205 -2.09 -0.04 -3.60
N CYS A 206 -2.16 0.94 -2.69
CA CYS A 206 -3.19 1.97 -2.73
C CYS A 206 -2.63 3.30 -3.26
N ALA A 207 -3.25 3.85 -4.30
CA ALA A 207 -2.85 5.09 -4.97
C ALA A 207 -3.38 6.37 -4.30
N ILE A 208 -4.14 6.25 -3.21
CA ILE A 208 -4.60 7.40 -2.43
C ILE A 208 -3.40 8.11 -1.80
N GLN A 209 -3.24 9.37 -2.17
CA GLN A 209 -2.16 10.26 -1.72
C GLN A 209 -2.74 11.43 -0.94
N GLY A 210 -1.91 12.11 -0.16
CA GLY A 210 -2.34 13.30 0.55
C GLY A 210 -1.48 13.71 1.74
N THR A 211 -1.56 14.99 2.09
CA THR A 211 -0.99 15.51 3.34
C THR A 211 -1.84 15.03 4.51
N LEU A 212 -1.19 14.60 5.60
CA LEU A 212 -1.87 14.02 6.76
C LEU A 212 -2.79 12.83 6.40
N ARG A 213 -2.41 12.04 5.37
CA ARG A 213 -3.19 10.90 4.90
C ARG A 213 -3.46 9.92 6.06
N PRO A 214 -4.73 9.61 6.38
CA PRO A 214 -5.07 8.59 7.36
C PRO A 214 -4.55 7.19 6.96
N PRO A 215 -4.52 6.23 7.90
CA PRO A 215 -4.19 4.85 7.59
C PRO A 215 -5.08 4.27 6.48
N ILE A 216 -4.50 3.44 5.61
CA ILE A 216 -5.25 2.76 4.56
C ILE A 216 -5.99 1.54 5.14
N ILE A 217 -7.26 1.43 4.81
CA ILE A 217 -8.10 0.26 5.09
C ILE A 217 -8.45 -0.46 3.79
N TRP A 218 -8.30 -1.77 3.80
CA TRP A 218 -8.68 -2.66 2.70
C TRP A 218 -10.01 -3.32 3.02
N LYS A 219 -10.90 -3.33 2.03
CA LYS A 219 -12.20 -3.96 2.11
C LYS A 219 -12.39 -4.99 1.01
N ARG A 220 -13.10 -6.07 1.34
CA ARG A 220 -13.61 -7.05 0.38
C ARG A 220 -15.05 -7.39 0.76
N ASN A 221 -15.99 -7.25 -0.18
CA ASN A 221 -17.42 -7.48 0.06
C ASN A 221 -17.98 -6.68 1.26
N GLY A 222 -17.49 -5.45 1.46
CA GLY A 222 -17.88 -4.57 2.56
C GLY A 222 -17.19 -4.85 3.90
N ILE A 223 -16.41 -5.94 4.02
CA ILE A 223 -15.71 -6.32 5.25
C ILE A 223 -14.30 -5.72 5.25
N ILE A 224 -13.91 -5.09 6.36
CA ILE A 224 -12.56 -4.55 6.56
C ILE A 224 -11.60 -5.70 6.87
N LEU A 225 -10.57 -5.87 6.05
CA LEU A 225 -9.59 -6.95 6.16
C LEU A 225 -8.52 -6.67 7.24
N ASN A 226 -8.18 -5.39 7.48
CA ASN A 226 -7.12 -4.99 8.42
C ASN A 226 -7.30 -5.46 9.87
N PHE A 227 -8.52 -5.83 10.26
CA PHE A 227 -8.83 -6.28 11.62
C PHE A 227 -9.12 -7.78 11.70
N LEU A 228 -8.97 -8.50 10.59
CA LEU A 228 -9.15 -9.94 10.55
C LEU A 228 -7.80 -10.65 10.67
N ASP A 229 -7.77 -11.71 11.46
CA ASP A 229 -6.60 -12.59 11.59
C ASP A 229 -6.69 -13.70 10.54
N LEU A 230 -6.32 -13.37 9.30
CA LEU A 230 -6.42 -14.26 8.14
C LEU A 230 -5.05 -14.83 7.80
N GLU A 231 -4.88 -16.15 7.89
CA GLU A 231 -3.59 -16.85 7.68
C GLU A 231 -2.82 -16.44 6.41
N ASP A 232 -3.55 -16.19 5.30
CA ASP A 232 -2.96 -15.82 4.01
C ASP A 232 -2.88 -14.30 3.76
N ILE A 233 -3.52 -13.48 4.61
CA ILE A 233 -3.62 -12.01 4.52
C ILE A 233 -3.20 -11.40 5.85
N ASN A 234 -1.90 -11.27 6.05
CA ASN A 234 -1.32 -11.00 7.38
C ASN A 234 -0.40 -9.78 7.45
N ASP A 235 -0.15 -9.12 6.31
CA ASP A 235 0.76 -7.98 6.27
C ASP A 235 0.12 -6.80 5.55
N PHE A 236 0.16 -5.66 6.24
CA PHE A 236 -0.29 -4.36 5.77
C PHE A 236 0.95 -3.47 5.92
N GLY A 237 1.74 -3.38 4.86
CA GLY A 237 3.06 -2.72 4.91
C GLY A 237 2.97 -1.29 5.44
N ASP A 238 4.12 -0.72 5.85
CA ASP A 238 4.21 0.66 6.35
C ASP A 238 3.63 1.71 5.36
N ASP A 239 3.50 1.36 4.08
CA ASP A 239 2.94 2.16 2.99
C ASP A 239 1.40 2.02 2.84
N GLY A 240 0.78 1.06 3.52
CA GLY A 240 -0.65 0.73 3.45
C GLY A 240 -1.00 -0.32 2.39
N SER A 241 -0.02 -1.03 1.84
CA SER A 241 -0.23 -2.08 0.85
C SER A 241 -0.73 -3.39 1.47
N LEU A 242 -1.60 -4.11 0.76
CA LEU A 242 -2.13 -5.42 1.16
C LEU A 242 -1.27 -6.55 0.61
N TYR A 243 -0.75 -7.41 1.48
CA TYR A 243 0.06 -8.55 1.09
C TYR A 243 -0.73 -9.85 1.23
N ILE A 244 -0.72 -10.65 0.16
CA ILE A 244 -1.28 -12.00 0.12
C ILE A 244 -0.11 -12.95 -0.11
N THR A 245 0.22 -13.77 0.88
CA THR A 245 1.48 -14.55 0.86
C THR A 245 1.41 -15.73 -0.09
N LYS A 246 0.25 -16.40 -0.18
CA LYS A 246 0.01 -17.56 -1.04
C LYS A 246 -1.30 -17.40 -1.80
N VAL A 247 -1.21 -16.89 -3.02
CA VAL A 247 -2.38 -16.67 -3.88
C VAL A 247 -2.98 -18.00 -4.34
N THR A 248 -4.30 -18.06 -4.26
CA THR A 248 -5.14 -19.18 -4.72
C THR A 248 -6.37 -18.60 -5.41
N THR A 249 -7.14 -19.42 -6.12
CA THR A 249 -8.33 -18.96 -6.86
C THR A 249 -9.38 -18.28 -5.97
N ILE A 250 -9.44 -18.61 -4.67
CA ILE A 250 -10.33 -17.94 -3.70
C ILE A 250 -9.96 -16.48 -3.42
N HIS A 251 -8.73 -16.08 -3.73
CA HIS A 251 -8.27 -14.70 -3.58
C HIS A 251 -8.72 -13.82 -4.76
N MET A 252 -9.21 -14.40 -5.85
CA MET A 252 -9.69 -13.66 -7.02
C MET A 252 -10.86 -12.73 -6.68
N GLY A 253 -10.89 -11.55 -7.31
CA GLY A 253 -11.99 -10.61 -7.23
C GLY A 253 -11.56 -9.20 -6.88
N ASN A 254 -12.54 -8.41 -6.45
CA ASN A 254 -12.37 -6.98 -6.21
C ASN A 254 -12.06 -6.70 -4.74
N TYR A 255 -11.00 -5.93 -4.53
CA TYR A 255 -10.62 -5.34 -3.25
C TYR A 255 -10.79 -3.83 -3.38
N SER A 256 -11.12 -3.13 -2.30
CA SER A 256 -11.11 -1.67 -2.31
C SER A 256 -10.24 -1.13 -1.18
N CYS A 257 -9.38 -0.18 -1.51
CA CYS A 257 -8.62 0.56 -0.51
C CYS A 257 -9.23 1.94 -0.29
N HIS A 258 -9.29 2.34 0.98
CA HIS A 258 -9.84 3.62 1.44
C HIS A 258 -8.86 4.23 2.42
N ALA A 259 -8.89 5.56 2.58
CA ALA A 259 -8.31 6.17 3.76
C ALA A 259 -9.32 6.08 4.92
N TYR A 260 -8.87 5.73 6.12
CA TYR A 260 -9.74 5.58 7.30
C TYR A 260 -10.56 6.86 7.55
N GLY A 261 -11.89 6.73 7.50
CA GLY A 261 -12.83 7.85 7.65
C GLY A 261 -13.25 8.56 6.34
N TYR A 262 -12.68 8.15 5.20
CA TYR A 262 -12.88 8.77 3.88
C TYR A 262 -13.41 7.75 2.88
N GLU A 263 -14.58 7.18 3.19
CA GLU A 263 -15.16 6.02 2.49
C GLU A 263 -15.60 6.32 1.04
N ASP A 264 -15.88 7.59 0.73
CA ASP A 264 -16.29 8.02 -0.61
C ASP A 264 -15.11 8.13 -1.59
N LEU A 265 -13.87 8.12 -1.07
CA LEU A 265 -12.64 8.16 -1.86
C LEU A 265 -11.92 6.81 -1.81
N TYR A 266 -12.08 6.02 -2.86
CA TYR A 266 -11.55 4.66 -2.91
C TYR A 266 -11.00 4.27 -4.28
N GLN A 267 -10.02 3.37 -4.26
CA GLN A 267 -9.53 2.66 -5.42
C GLN A 267 -10.02 1.21 -5.36
N THR A 268 -10.47 0.68 -6.50
CA THR A 268 -10.81 -0.73 -6.68
C THR A 268 -9.63 -1.47 -7.31
N HIS A 269 -9.17 -2.54 -6.68
CA HIS A 269 -8.12 -3.42 -7.19
C HIS A 269 -8.72 -4.75 -7.59
N VAL A 270 -8.63 -5.10 -8.88
CA VAL A 270 -9.11 -6.37 -9.43
C VAL A 270 -7.95 -7.36 -9.44
N LEU A 271 -8.01 -8.36 -8.56
CA LEU A 271 -7.02 -9.43 -8.51
C LEU A 271 -7.50 -10.60 -9.39
N GLN A 272 -6.74 -10.87 -10.44
CA GLN A 272 -6.88 -12.03 -11.30
C GLN A 272 -5.83 -13.08 -10.93
N VAL A 273 -6.19 -14.35 -11.07
CA VAL A 273 -5.31 -15.47 -10.77
C VAL A 273 -5.09 -16.30 -12.03
N ASN A 274 -3.82 -16.46 -12.40
CA ASN A 274 -3.42 -17.34 -13.49
C ASN A 274 -3.10 -18.74 -12.94
N VAL A 275 -3.71 -19.77 -13.50
CA VAL A 275 -3.44 -21.17 -13.18
C VAL A 275 -2.81 -21.80 -14.41
N PRO A 276 -1.51 -22.17 -14.38
CA PRO A 276 -0.84 -22.79 -15.52
C PRO A 276 -1.55 -24.07 -15.97
N PRO A 277 -1.51 -24.42 -17.27
CA PRO A 277 -2.15 -25.62 -17.77
C PRO A 277 -1.60 -26.88 -17.11
N VAL A 278 -2.48 -27.69 -16.54
CA VAL A 278 -2.16 -29.03 -16.03
C VAL A 278 -2.81 -30.04 -16.96
N ILE A 279 -2.00 -30.83 -17.66
CA ILE A 279 -2.49 -31.91 -18.52
C ILE A 279 -3.09 -33.00 -17.61
N LEU A 280 -4.41 -33.17 -17.70
CA LEU A 280 -5.16 -34.19 -16.99
C LEU A 280 -5.26 -35.47 -17.80
N VAL A 281 -5.27 -35.36 -19.13
CA VAL A 281 -5.31 -36.51 -20.03
C VAL A 281 -4.22 -36.40 -21.09
N TYR A 282 -3.33 -37.39 -21.10
CA TYR A 282 -2.23 -37.51 -22.05
C TYR A 282 -2.65 -38.37 -23.25
N PRO A 283 -2.12 -38.09 -24.45
CA PRO A 283 -2.37 -38.93 -25.61
C PRO A 283 -1.71 -40.30 -25.44
N GLU A 284 -2.48 -41.34 -25.66
CA GLU A 284 -2.01 -42.72 -25.63
C GLU A 284 -1.44 -43.16 -26.98
N THR A 285 -0.45 -44.06 -26.93
CA THR A 285 0.10 -44.67 -28.14
C THR A 285 -0.94 -45.61 -28.76
N GLN A 286 -1.22 -45.43 -30.06
CA GLN A 286 -2.16 -46.28 -30.80
C GLN A 286 -1.47 -46.96 -31.99
N ALA A 287 -1.74 -48.25 -32.16
CA ALA A 287 -1.42 -49.01 -33.36
C ALA A 287 -2.74 -49.40 -34.03
N GLN A 288 -2.90 -49.03 -35.30
CA GLN A 288 -4.13 -49.26 -36.06
C GLN A 288 -3.80 -49.88 -37.42
N GLU A 289 -4.68 -50.77 -37.88
CA GLU A 289 -4.57 -51.43 -39.18
C GLU A 289 -4.69 -50.43 -40.34
N PRO A 290 -4.00 -50.65 -41.47
CA PRO A 290 -4.16 -49.89 -42.71
C PRO A 290 -5.62 -49.58 -43.07
N GLY A 291 -5.94 -48.29 -43.22
CA GLY A 291 -7.28 -47.77 -43.50
C GLY A 291 -8.09 -47.31 -42.28
N VAL A 292 -7.71 -47.69 -41.04
CA VAL A 292 -8.40 -47.31 -39.80
C VAL A 292 -7.94 -45.96 -39.23
N SER A 293 -8.89 -45.09 -38.88
CA SER A 293 -8.58 -43.79 -38.25
C SER A 293 -8.08 -43.96 -36.81
N ALA A 294 -7.06 -43.21 -36.41
CA ALA A 294 -6.63 -43.12 -35.01
C ALA A 294 -7.25 -41.87 -34.36
N SER A 295 -7.57 -41.94 -33.06
CA SER A 295 -8.15 -40.82 -32.32
C SER A 295 -7.32 -40.53 -31.10
N LEU A 296 -6.66 -39.38 -31.07
CA LEU A 296 -5.82 -38.98 -29.94
C LEU A 296 -6.58 -37.97 -29.09
N HIS A 297 -6.60 -38.26 -27.78
CA HIS A 297 -7.23 -37.43 -26.77
C HIS A 297 -6.16 -36.73 -25.94
N CYS A 298 -6.32 -35.43 -25.75
CA CYS A 298 -5.45 -34.66 -24.87
C CYS A 298 -6.26 -33.51 -24.26
N HIS A 299 -6.19 -33.40 -22.94
CA HIS A 299 -6.95 -32.42 -22.17
C HIS A 299 -6.11 -31.85 -21.03
N ALA A 300 -6.19 -30.53 -20.86
CA ALA A 300 -5.59 -29.82 -19.75
C ALA A 300 -6.61 -28.86 -19.16
N ASP A 301 -6.47 -28.61 -17.86
CA ASP A 301 -7.22 -27.60 -17.12
C ASP A 301 -6.29 -26.44 -16.72
N GLY A 302 -6.83 -25.25 -16.58
CA GLY A 302 -6.07 -24.03 -16.31
C GLY A 302 -6.94 -22.78 -16.38
N ILE A 303 -6.42 -21.66 -15.86
CA ILE A 303 -7.13 -20.37 -15.84
C ILE A 303 -6.19 -19.31 -16.39
N PRO A 304 -6.50 -18.63 -17.52
CA PRO A 304 -7.66 -18.87 -18.39
C PRO A 304 -7.66 -20.27 -19.03
N ASN A 305 -8.81 -20.70 -19.57
CA ASN A 305 -8.93 -22.01 -20.23
C ASN A 305 -7.82 -22.19 -21.29
N PRO A 306 -7.03 -23.28 -21.22
CA PRO A 306 -5.85 -23.45 -22.04
C PRO A 306 -6.20 -23.77 -23.50
N LYS A 307 -5.42 -23.21 -24.44
CA LYS A 307 -5.57 -23.51 -25.87
C LYS A 307 -4.74 -24.72 -26.26
N LEU A 308 -5.37 -25.70 -26.91
CA LEU A 308 -4.73 -26.91 -27.42
C LEU A 308 -4.05 -26.67 -28.77
N LEU A 309 -2.77 -27.04 -28.85
CA LEU A 309 -1.98 -27.09 -30.08
C LEU A 309 -1.47 -28.51 -30.29
N TRP A 310 -1.59 -29.02 -31.53
CA TRP A 310 -1.04 -30.32 -31.90
C TRP A 310 0.19 -30.16 -32.80
N LEU A 311 1.25 -30.91 -32.48
CA LEU A 311 2.42 -31.05 -33.32
C LEU A 311 2.48 -32.48 -33.88
N LYS A 312 2.82 -32.60 -35.17
CA LYS A 312 3.20 -33.86 -35.80
C LYS A 312 4.68 -33.83 -36.12
N ASN A 313 5.45 -34.76 -35.57
CA ASN A 313 6.91 -34.82 -35.71
C ASN A 313 7.59 -33.48 -35.39
N GLY A 314 7.07 -32.77 -34.38
CA GLY A 314 7.57 -31.47 -33.95
C GLY A 314 7.10 -30.26 -34.79
N MET A 315 6.28 -30.45 -35.81
CA MET A 315 5.74 -29.37 -36.66
C MET A 315 4.26 -29.10 -36.38
N ASP A 316 3.88 -27.81 -36.39
CA ASP A 316 2.51 -27.37 -36.12
C ASP A 316 1.51 -27.91 -37.16
N LEU A 317 0.43 -28.50 -36.66
CA LEU A 317 -0.68 -28.99 -37.48
C LEU A 317 -1.68 -27.85 -37.71
N GLN A 318 -1.50 -27.10 -38.81
CA GLN A 318 -2.49 -26.10 -39.19
C GLN A 318 -3.82 -26.75 -39.62
N PRO A 319 -4.98 -26.30 -39.08
CA PRO A 319 -6.29 -26.93 -39.32
C PRO A 319 -6.76 -26.97 -40.79
N ARG A 320 -6.17 -26.17 -41.68
CA ARG A 320 -6.69 -25.94 -43.06
C ARG A 320 -5.89 -26.63 -44.17
N SER A 321 -4.74 -27.23 -43.90
CA SER A 321 -3.82 -27.69 -44.96
C SER A 321 -3.84 -29.19 -45.24
N SER A 322 -4.55 -30.00 -44.44
CA SER A 322 -4.58 -31.46 -44.63
C SER A 322 -6.01 -31.97 -44.81
N LYS A 323 -6.36 -32.41 -46.04
CA LYS A 323 -7.64 -33.08 -46.38
C LYS A 323 -7.87 -34.42 -45.63
N GLN A 324 -6.99 -34.76 -44.71
CA GLN A 324 -6.78 -36.07 -44.09
C GLN A 324 -6.81 -36.00 -42.55
N LEU A 325 -6.97 -34.79 -41.99
CA LEU A 325 -7.03 -34.52 -40.56
C LEU A 325 -8.31 -33.74 -40.28
N SER A 326 -9.13 -34.24 -39.35
CA SER A 326 -10.33 -33.55 -38.88
C SER A 326 -10.18 -33.27 -37.39
N LEU A 327 -9.92 -32.01 -37.07
CA LEU A 327 -10.09 -31.46 -35.72
C LEU A 327 -11.59 -31.34 -35.48
N ILE A 328 -12.14 -32.09 -34.53
CA ILE A 328 -13.58 -32.02 -34.22
C ILE A 328 -13.73 -31.38 -32.84
N GLY A 329 -14.31 -30.18 -32.84
CA GLY A 329 -14.90 -29.56 -31.66
C GLY A 329 -13.97 -28.67 -30.83
N GLU A 330 -14.61 -27.71 -30.16
CA GLU A 330 -14.01 -26.85 -29.12
C GLU A 330 -13.67 -27.59 -27.82
N GLU A 331 -13.82 -28.92 -27.78
CA GLU A 331 -13.40 -29.74 -26.64
C GLU A 331 -12.71 -31.04 -27.12
N HIS A 332 -11.38 -31.07 -27.02
CA HIS A 332 -10.55 -32.24 -26.65
C HIS A 332 -10.42 -33.44 -27.61
N PHE A 333 -10.82 -33.36 -28.89
CA PHE A 333 -10.66 -34.51 -29.81
C PHE A 333 -9.91 -34.16 -31.11
N THR A 334 -8.87 -34.93 -31.40
CA THR A 334 -8.26 -35.01 -32.73
C THR A 334 -8.52 -36.37 -33.36
N ASN A 335 -9.32 -36.39 -34.44
CA ASN A 335 -9.49 -37.58 -35.27
C ASN A 335 -8.54 -37.51 -36.46
N VAL A 336 -7.59 -38.44 -36.50
CA VAL A 336 -6.55 -38.54 -37.53
C VAL A 336 -6.93 -39.67 -38.48
N LYS A 337 -7.38 -39.34 -39.70
CA LYS A 337 -7.73 -40.33 -40.73
C LYS A 337 -6.53 -40.56 -41.66
N SER A 338 -5.83 -41.70 -41.53
CA SER A 338 -4.98 -42.35 -42.56
C SER A 338 -3.61 -41.73 -42.92
N PHE A 339 -2.52 -42.41 -43.39
CA PHE A 339 -1.95 -43.77 -43.19
C PHE A 339 -0.43 -43.79 -43.51
N ALA A 340 0.27 -44.88 -43.10
CA ALA A 340 1.54 -45.41 -43.62
C ALA A 340 2.89 -45.03 -42.98
N SER A 341 2.94 -44.25 -41.89
CA SER A 341 4.21 -44.05 -41.16
C SER A 341 3.98 -43.87 -39.66
N THR A 342 4.86 -44.47 -38.86
CA THR A 342 5.06 -44.11 -37.46
C THR A 342 5.30 -42.61 -37.37
N SER A 343 4.35 -41.88 -36.78
CA SER A 343 4.45 -40.43 -36.56
C SER A 343 4.32 -40.15 -35.07
N VAL A 344 5.08 -39.20 -34.57
CA VAL A 344 4.97 -38.73 -33.18
C VAL A 344 3.99 -37.57 -33.15
N MET A 345 2.92 -37.73 -32.37
CA MET A 345 1.96 -36.66 -32.10
C MET A 345 2.20 -36.12 -30.69
N SER A 346 2.26 -34.81 -30.55
CA SER A 346 2.45 -34.15 -29.26
C SER A 346 1.40 -33.06 -29.10
N CYS A 347 0.76 -32.99 -27.93
CA CYS A 347 -0.12 -31.89 -27.59
C CYS A 347 0.59 -30.90 -26.67
N TYR A 348 0.34 -29.62 -26.89
CA TYR A 348 0.86 -28.50 -26.10
C TYR A 348 -0.31 -27.60 -25.71
N PHE A 349 -0.22 -27.02 -24.52
CA PHE A 349 -1.23 -26.10 -24.01
C PHE A 349 -0.60 -24.76 -23.65
N THR A 350 -1.27 -23.69 -24.03
CA THR A 350 -0.83 -22.31 -23.72
C THR A 350 -1.99 -21.53 -23.12
N THR A 351 -1.73 -20.81 -22.03
CA THR A 351 -2.58 -19.70 -21.54
C THR A 351 -2.18 -18.42 -22.26
N GLN A 352 -3.14 -17.56 -22.62
CA GLN A 352 -2.87 -16.25 -23.20
C GLN A 352 -2.41 -15.23 -22.15
#